data_AF-A0A5Q4BV38-F1
#
_entry.id   AF-A0A5Q4BV38-F1
#
_cell.length_a   1.000
_cell.length_b   1.000
_cell.length_c   1.000
_cell.angle_alpha   90.00
_cell.angle_beta   90.00
_cell.angle_gamma   90.00
#
_symmetry.space_group_name_H-M   'P 1'
#
loop_
_entity.id
_entity.type
_entity.pdbx_description
1 polymer ?
#
loop_
_entity_poly.entity_id
_entity_poly.type
_entity_poly.pdbx_seq_one_letter_code
_entity_poly.pdbx_strand_id
1 'polypeptide(L)'
;MKPVEHAQLADLVQRKPILLLKTAWMGASYIQSIARRAPAAILPRNGTIRSALPVELWLDIVDLLTEDLRSKGLENETSLVQPFCVFFTPTGTVLYCAEITERTKCGGLKDGRAVEVYESYLRNPSRTPRTPDDSCPFALPQAHGPTLKAVCIDVALLGSGIDVLFDAVTVPDIIAQCERGACGVCVPDQPRWLCPWCLQGPRARSAFLSQRYNFNVDLGFHRFLMFCPLCVGLDESVKSLMQYGDVDWLDLGEIPPSVGPFDDWSKGVLSDLGYEEEKRYSVDS
;
A
#
# COMPACT_ATOMS: atom_id res chain seq x y z
N MET A 1 1.94 6.16 -0.83
CA MET A 1 0.65 6.59 -1.42
C MET A 1 0.11 7.91 -0.83
N LYS A 2 -0.89 8.57 -1.44
CA LYS A 2 -1.53 9.81 -0.93
C LYS A 2 -3.07 9.69 -0.95
N PRO A 3 -3.79 10.13 0.10
CA PRO A 3 -5.24 10.16 0.08
C PRO A 3 -5.79 10.99 -1.08
N VAL A 4 -6.85 10.50 -1.70
CA VAL A 4 -7.55 11.23 -2.76
C VAL A 4 -8.45 12.29 -2.16
N GLU A 5 -8.31 13.51 -2.66
CA GLU A 5 -9.14 14.65 -2.29
C GLU A 5 -10.21 14.95 -3.34
N HIS A 6 -11.30 15.61 -2.93
CA HIS A 6 -12.39 16.01 -3.83
C HIS A 6 -11.88 16.84 -5.03
N ALA A 7 -10.90 17.72 -4.83
CA ALA A 7 -10.36 18.58 -5.89
C ALA A 7 -9.70 17.79 -7.03
N GLN A 8 -9.31 16.53 -6.79
CA GLN A 8 -8.56 15.70 -7.74
C GLN A 8 -9.47 14.86 -8.66
N LEU A 9 -10.77 14.80 -8.41
CA LEU A 9 -11.68 13.86 -9.09
C LEU A 9 -11.71 14.01 -10.61
N ALA A 10 -11.74 15.24 -11.13
CA ALA A 10 -11.77 15.50 -12.56
C ALA A 10 -10.48 15.00 -13.24
N ASP A 11 -9.34 15.28 -12.61
CA ASP A 11 -8.02 14.84 -13.06
C ASP A 11 -7.88 13.30 -13.00
N LEU A 12 -8.38 12.66 -11.95
CA LEU A 12 -8.39 11.20 -11.81
C LEU A 12 -9.18 10.50 -12.91
N VAL A 13 -10.38 10.99 -13.23
CA VAL A 13 -11.20 10.43 -14.33
C VAL A 13 -10.53 10.63 -15.68
N GLN A 14 -9.78 11.72 -15.86
CA GLN A 14 -9.04 11.98 -17.09
C GLN A 14 -7.80 11.09 -17.23
N ARG A 15 -6.96 11.02 -16.19
CA ARG A 15 -5.71 10.24 -16.20
C ARG A 15 -5.93 8.74 -16.08
N LYS A 16 -7.02 8.32 -15.43
CA LYS A 16 -7.38 6.93 -15.14
C LYS A 16 -6.24 6.11 -14.51
N PRO A 17 -5.56 6.60 -13.45
CA PRO A 17 -4.51 5.84 -12.78
C PRO A 17 -5.06 4.60 -12.07
N ILE A 18 -4.18 3.68 -11.68
CA ILE A 18 -4.54 2.64 -10.71
C ILE A 18 -4.48 3.24 -9.30
N LEU A 19 -5.59 3.15 -8.59
CA LEU A 19 -5.78 3.61 -7.23
C LEU A 19 -5.83 2.42 -6.27
N LEU A 20 -5.55 2.68 -4.99
CA LEU A 20 -5.70 1.70 -3.92
C LEU A 20 -6.92 2.08 -3.08
N LEU A 21 -7.86 1.15 -2.96
CA LEU A 21 -9.07 1.28 -2.17
C LEU A 21 -8.98 0.38 -0.94
N LYS A 22 -9.11 0.97 0.26
CA LYS A 22 -9.24 0.25 1.52
C LYS A 22 -10.71 -0.12 1.75
N THR A 23 -11.11 -1.30 1.27
CA THR A 23 -12.53 -1.72 1.25
C THR A 23 -13.11 -1.92 2.64
N ALA A 24 -12.33 -2.49 3.58
CA ALA A 24 -12.79 -2.67 4.96
C ALA A 24 -13.08 -1.33 5.68
N TRP A 25 -12.44 -0.25 5.27
CA TRP A 25 -12.57 1.07 5.90
C TRP A 25 -13.75 1.89 5.35
N MET A 26 -14.37 1.46 4.25
CA MET A 26 -15.49 2.19 3.63
C MET A 26 -16.67 2.35 4.57
N GLY A 27 -17.01 1.31 5.34
CA GLY A 27 -18.14 1.35 6.27
C GLY A 27 -17.94 2.36 7.41
N ALA A 28 -16.77 2.34 8.04
CA ALA A 28 -16.41 3.29 9.09
C ALA A 28 -16.36 4.73 8.56
N SER A 29 -15.73 4.94 7.40
CA SER A 29 -15.68 6.25 6.73
C SER A 29 -17.08 6.77 6.38
N TYR A 30 -17.99 5.90 5.95
CA TYR A 30 -19.38 6.27 5.67
C TYR A 30 -20.15 6.72 6.91
N ILE A 31 -20.07 5.94 7.99
CA ILE A 31 -20.72 6.30 9.26
C ILE A 31 -20.16 7.62 9.78
N GLN A 32 -18.83 7.80 9.78
CA GLN A 32 -18.19 9.04 10.21
C GLN A 32 -18.62 10.25 9.37
N SER A 33 -18.70 10.08 8.05
CA SER A 33 -19.14 11.13 7.12
C SER A 33 -20.58 11.57 7.39
N ILE A 34 -21.48 10.63 7.71
CA ILE A 34 -22.88 10.96 8.05
C ILE A 34 -22.97 11.54 9.45
N ALA A 35 -22.32 10.94 10.45
CA ALA A 35 -22.35 11.40 11.83
C ALA A 35 -21.91 12.87 11.97
N ARG A 36 -20.88 13.29 11.23
CA ARG A 36 -20.39 14.68 11.22
C ARG A 36 -21.32 15.66 10.51
N ARG A 37 -22.03 15.23 9.46
CA ARG A 37 -22.86 16.12 8.62
C ARG A 37 -24.32 16.17 9.05
N ALA A 38 -24.88 15.02 9.43
CA ALA A 38 -26.29 14.82 9.72
C ALA A 38 -26.49 13.63 10.68
N PRO A 39 -26.07 13.73 11.96
CA PRO A 39 -26.18 12.62 12.92
C PRO A 39 -27.65 12.18 13.12
N ALA A 40 -28.60 13.11 12.97
CA ALA A 40 -30.04 12.83 13.02
C ALA A 40 -30.56 11.97 11.85
N ALA A 41 -29.80 11.82 10.77
CA ALA A 41 -30.15 10.95 9.65
C ALA A 41 -29.89 9.46 9.94
N ILE A 42 -29.13 9.14 11.00
CA ILE A 42 -28.88 7.76 11.40
C ILE A 42 -30.02 7.31 12.33
N LEU A 43 -30.98 6.58 11.77
CA LEU A 43 -32.19 6.18 12.47
C LEU A 43 -32.12 4.73 12.94
N PRO A 44 -32.63 4.42 14.16
CA PRO A 44 -32.75 3.05 14.62
C PRO A 44 -33.76 2.27 13.76
N ARG A 45 -33.46 1.00 13.50
CA ARG A 45 -34.26 0.10 12.65
C ARG A 45 -35.72 -0.04 13.11
N ASN A 46 -35.98 0.12 14.40
CA ASN A 46 -37.30 0.02 15.02
C ASN A 46 -37.67 1.38 15.63
N GLY A 47 -38.26 2.26 14.82
CA GLY A 47 -38.44 3.70 15.09
C GLY A 47 -39.48 4.10 16.15
N THR A 48 -39.58 3.39 17.27
CA THR A 48 -40.43 3.82 18.39
C THR A 48 -39.82 4.96 19.22
N ILE A 49 -38.49 5.10 19.22
CA ILE A 49 -37.79 6.19 19.92
C ILE A 49 -36.92 6.92 18.90
N ARG A 50 -37.30 8.15 18.55
CA ARG A 50 -36.49 9.08 17.74
C ARG A 50 -35.38 9.72 18.57
N SER A 51 -34.53 8.92 19.21
CA SER A 51 -33.31 9.44 19.84
C SER A 51 -32.15 9.15 18.91
N ALA A 52 -31.87 10.09 18.01
CA ALA A 52 -30.58 10.09 17.33
C ALA A 52 -29.49 10.24 18.37
N LEU A 53 -28.42 9.45 18.29
CA LEU A 53 -27.27 9.64 19.16
C LEU A 53 -26.62 11.00 18.84
N PRO A 54 -26.12 11.72 19.85
CA PRO A 54 -25.22 12.84 19.65
C PRO A 54 -24.00 12.45 18.79
N VAL A 55 -23.39 13.43 18.13
CA VAL A 55 -22.26 13.19 17.23
C VAL A 55 -21.08 12.56 17.97
N GLU A 56 -20.86 12.92 19.23
CA GLU A 56 -19.77 12.44 20.07
C GLU A 56 -19.86 10.92 20.25
N LEU A 57 -21.04 10.40 20.56
CA LEU A 57 -21.24 8.96 20.72
C LEU A 57 -21.09 8.19 19.39
N TRP A 58 -21.42 8.83 18.27
CA TRP A 58 -21.14 8.23 16.96
C TRP A 58 -19.65 8.15 16.66
N LEU A 59 -18.87 9.17 17.06
CA LEU A 59 -17.42 9.16 16.88
C LEU A 59 -16.78 8.09 17.77
N ASP A 60 -17.22 7.94 19.03
CA ASP A 60 -16.77 6.85 19.90
C ASP A 60 -17.05 5.46 19.29
N ILE A 61 -18.24 5.28 18.69
CA ILE A 61 -18.59 4.02 17.99
C ILE A 61 -17.67 3.80 16.78
N VAL A 62 -17.36 4.84 16.01
CA VAL A 62 -16.45 4.73 14.86
C VAL A 62 -15.05 4.37 15.34
N ASP A 63 -14.56 4.98 16.42
CA ASP A 63 -13.25 4.67 16.98
C ASP A 63 -13.17 3.19 17.38
N LEU A 64 -14.17 2.68 18.13
CA LEU A 64 -14.27 1.26 18.48
C LEU A 64 -14.32 0.34 17.26
N LEU A 65 -15.04 0.72 16.21
CA LEU A 65 -15.09 -0.04 14.95
C LEU A 65 -13.72 -0.08 14.27
N THR A 66 -13.00 1.04 14.24
CA THR A 66 -11.66 1.10 13.64
C THR A 66 -10.64 0.31 14.46
N GLU A 67 -10.72 0.33 15.78
CA GLU A 67 -9.89 -0.51 16.67
C GLU A 67 -10.16 -2.00 16.45
N ASP A 68 -11.43 -2.40 16.32
CA ASP A 68 -11.79 -3.79 16.04
C ASP A 68 -11.23 -4.26 14.68
N LEU A 69 -11.34 -3.42 13.63
CA LEU A 69 -10.77 -3.71 12.31
C LEU A 69 -9.25 -3.92 12.35
N ARG A 70 -8.52 -3.05 13.06
CA ARG A 70 -7.08 -3.16 13.29
C ARG A 70 -6.75 -4.45 14.05
N SER A 71 -7.43 -4.69 15.18
CA SER A 71 -7.16 -5.84 16.05
C SER A 71 -7.27 -7.19 15.32
N LYS A 72 -8.24 -7.29 14.39
CA LYS A 72 -8.51 -8.47 13.56
C LYS A 72 -7.64 -8.54 12.31
N GLY A 73 -6.80 -7.54 12.03
CA GLY A 73 -5.98 -7.46 10.83
C GLY A 73 -6.79 -7.35 9.53
N LEU A 74 -8.06 -6.94 9.63
CA LEU A 74 -8.97 -6.77 8.48
C LEU A 74 -8.74 -5.44 7.77
N GLU A 75 -7.95 -4.55 8.35
CA GLU A 75 -7.53 -3.29 7.75
C GLU A 75 -6.83 -3.42 6.39
N ASN A 76 -6.26 -4.60 6.11
CA ASN A 76 -5.52 -4.92 4.90
C ASN A 76 -6.43 -5.48 3.77
N GLU A 77 -7.75 -5.52 3.97
CA GLU A 77 -8.67 -5.74 2.86
C GLU A 77 -8.66 -4.53 1.94
N THR A 78 -7.87 -4.66 0.87
CA THR A 78 -7.65 -3.64 -0.13
C THR A 78 -7.89 -4.19 -1.53
N SER A 79 -8.39 -3.32 -2.41
CA SER A 79 -8.57 -3.60 -3.83
C SER A 79 -7.87 -2.53 -4.65
N LEU A 80 -7.28 -2.94 -5.77
CA LEU A 80 -6.86 -1.99 -6.79
C LEU A 80 -8.04 -1.64 -7.68
N VAL A 81 -8.22 -0.35 -7.94
CA VAL A 81 -9.36 0.14 -8.71
C VAL A 81 -8.91 1.19 -9.72
N GLN A 82 -9.62 1.33 -10.83
CA GLN A 82 -9.39 2.36 -11.83
C GLN A 82 -10.62 3.27 -11.91
N PRO A 83 -10.46 4.60 -11.82
CA PRO A 83 -11.59 5.52 -11.92
C PRO A 83 -12.12 5.55 -13.37
N PHE A 84 -13.44 5.54 -13.50
CA PHE A 84 -14.12 5.51 -14.79
C PHE A 84 -14.87 6.80 -15.08
N CYS A 85 -15.74 7.22 -14.16
CA CYS A 85 -16.51 8.46 -14.27
C CYS A 85 -17.02 8.92 -12.90
N VAL A 86 -17.53 10.15 -12.86
CA VAL A 86 -18.23 10.73 -11.70
C VAL A 86 -19.70 10.91 -12.07
N PHE A 87 -20.59 10.46 -11.19
CA PHE A 87 -22.03 10.70 -11.28
C PHE A 87 -22.48 11.72 -10.23
N PHE A 88 -23.35 12.62 -10.66
CA PHE A 88 -24.03 13.56 -9.78
C PHE A 88 -25.43 13.02 -9.50
N THR A 89 -25.70 12.67 -8.25
CA THR A 89 -27.02 12.24 -7.79
C THR A 89 -27.65 13.34 -6.94
N PRO A 90 -28.97 13.30 -6.71
CA PRO A 90 -29.62 14.21 -5.76
C PRO A 90 -29.08 14.10 -4.34
N THR A 91 -28.49 12.94 -3.99
CA THR A 91 -27.99 12.63 -2.64
C THR A 91 -26.49 12.90 -2.49
N GLY A 92 -25.77 13.20 -3.56
CA GLY A 92 -24.34 13.47 -3.51
C GLY A 92 -23.62 13.22 -4.83
N THR A 93 -22.29 13.15 -4.75
CA THR A 93 -21.43 12.84 -5.88
C THR A 93 -20.81 11.47 -5.66
N VAL A 94 -20.82 10.63 -6.68
CA VAL A 94 -20.31 9.26 -6.61
C VAL A 94 -19.22 9.07 -7.66
N LEU A 95 -18.03 8.66 -7.23
CA LEU A 95 -16.97 8.19 -8.10
C LEU A 95 -17.20 6.71 -8.41
N TYR A 96 -17.31 6.39 -9.69
CA TYR A 96 -17.44 5.03 -10.17
C TYR A 96 -16.06 4.51 -10.58
N CYS A 97 -15.63 3.43 -9.95
CA CYS A 97 -14.36 2.77 -10.25
C CYS A 97 -14.61 1.33 -10.71
N ALA A 98 -13.74 0.84 -11.58
CA ALA A 98 -13.69 -0.56 -11.96
C ALA A 98 -12.60 -1.26 -11.15
N GLU A 99 -12.92 -2.40 -10.55
CA GLU A 99 -11.95 -3.19 -9.78
C GLU A 99 -11.01 -3.96 -10.71
N ILE A 100 -9.72 -3.94 -10.38
CA ILE A 100 -8.68 -4.69 -11.09
C ILE A 100 -8.55 -6.06 -10.41
N THR A 101 -9.22 -7.06 -10.98
CA THR A 101 -9.27 -8.42 -10.41
C THR A 101 -8.06 -9.27 -10.79
N GLU A 102 -7.46 -9.01 -11.96
CA GLU A 102 -6.33 -9.77 -12.48
C GLU A 102 -5.12 -8.86 -12.69
N ARG A 103 -4.00 -9.26 -12.08
CA ARG A 103 -2.72 -8.57 -12.22
C ARG A 103 -1.55 -9.50 -11.97
N THR A 104 -0.39 -9.15 -12.53
CA THR A 104 0.88 -9.74 -12.13
C THR A 104 1.24 -9.27 -10.72
N LYS A 105 1.66 -10.21 -9.86
CA LYS A 105 2.08 -9.91 -8.48
C LYS A 105 3.43 -9.17 -8.47
N CYS A 106 3.52 -8.15 -7.64
CA CYS A 106 4.71 -7.32 -7.45
C CYS A 106 5.86 -8.11 -6.79
N GLY A 107 5.56 -9.04 -5.89
CA GLY A 107 6.58 -9.94 -5.33
C GLY A 107 7.26 -10.86 -6.35
N GLY A 108 6.76 -10.94 -7.57
CA GLY A 108 7.40 -11.66 -8.68
C GLY A 108 8.45 -10.86 -9.45
N LEU A 109 8.52 -9.53 -9.26
CA LEU A 109 9.42 -8.64 -9.99
C LEU A 109 10.89 -8.97 -9.67
N LYS A 110 11.77 -8.91 -10.68
CA LYS A 110 13.14 -9.43 -10.59
C LYS A 110 14.24 -8.37 -10.55
N ASP A 111 13.96 -7.18 -11.06
CA ASP A 111 14.95 -6.12 -11.19
C ASP A 111 14.32 -4.71 -11.11
N GLY A 112 15.17 -3.69 -11.07
CA GLY A 112 14.75 -2.29 -10.94
C GLY A 112 13.92 -1.81 -12.12
N ARG A 113 14.24 -2.25 -13.34
CA ARG A 113 13.45 -1.90 -14.53
C ARG A 113 12.04 -2.48 -14.46
N ALA A 114 11.87 -3.72 -14.02
CA ALA A 114 10.55 -4.33 -13.87
C ALA A 114 9.68 -3.52 -12.89
N VAL A 115 10.27 -3.00 -11.80
CA VAL A 115 9.60 -2.09 -10.86
C VAL A 115 9.19 -0.79 -11.54
N GLU A 116 10.12 -0.14 -12.26
CA GLU A 116 9.85 1.11 -12.98
C GLU A 116 8.75 0.95 -14.04
N VAL A 117 8.76 -0.15 -14.78
CA VAL A 117 7.71 -0.50 -15.74
C VAL A 117 6.38 -0.67 -15.02
N TYR A 118 6.33 -1.44 -13.93
CA TYR A 118 5.09 -1.64 -13.17
C TYR A 118 4.52 -0.32 -12.65
N GLU A 119 5.35 0.51 -12.00
CA GLU A 119 4.93 1.81 -11.48
C GLU A 119 4.48 2.78 -12.57
N SER A 120 5.09 2.72 -13.74
CA SER A 120 4.64 3.55 -14.86
C SER A 120 3.25 3.16 -15.36
N TYR A 121 2.88 1.87 -15.28
CA TYR A 121 1.52 1.42 -15.57
C TYR A 121 0.54 1.76 -14.45
N LEU A 122 0.98 1.83 -13.18
CA LEU A 122 0.14 2.37 -12.10
C LEU A 122 -0.27 3.82 -12.39
N ARG A 123 0.68 4.65 -12.85
CA ARG A 123 0.44 6.06 -13.16
C ARG A 123 -0.35 6.27 -14.45
N ASN A 124 -0.07 5.49 -15.49
CA ASN A 124 -0.74 5.56 -16.78
C ASN A 124 -0.99 4.15 -17.34
N PRO A 125 -2.13 3.53 -17.02
CA PRO A 125 -2.43 2.16 -17.44
C PRO A 125 -2.55 1.99 -18.95
N SER A 126 -2.91 3.07 -19.66
CA SER A 126 -3.09 3.08 -21.11
C SER A 126 -1.78 3.33 -21.88
N ARG A 127 -0.63 3.40 -21.21
CA ARG A 127 0.65 3.63 -21.88
C ARG A 127 0.97 2.51 -22.88
N THR A 128 1.65 2.87 -23.96
CA THR A 128 2.18 1.89 -24.90
C THR A 128 3.45 1.23 -24.34
N PRO A 129 3.59 -0.10 -24.49
CA PRO A 129 4.82 -0.80 -24.10
C PRO A 129 5.98 -0.30 -24.97
N ARG A 130 7.15 -0.07 -24.36
CA ARG A 130 8.36 0.34 -25.10
C ARG A 130 9.04 -0.86 -25.75
N THR A 131 8.97 -2.01 -25.09
CA THR A 131 9.50 -3.30 -25.56
C THR A 131 8.48 -4.40 -25.30
N PRO A 132 8.57 -5.57 -25.97
CA PRO A 132 7.67 -6.70 -25.73
C PRO A 132 7.61 -7.15 -24.25
N ASP A 133 8.74 -7.07 -23.54
CA ASP A 133 8.84 -7.43 -22.12
C ASP A 133 8.18 -6.40 -21.18
N ASP A 134 7.83 -5.21 -21.67
CA ASP A 134 7.20 -4.14 -20.88
C ASP A 134 5.66 -4.21 -20.97
N SER A 135 5.08 -5.43 -21.04
CA SER A 135 3.64 -5.59 -21.18
C SER A 135 2.87 -5.08 -19.95
N CYS A 136 1.61 -4.66 -20.16
CA CYS A 136 0.77 -4.14 -19.08
C CYS A 136 0.55 -5.24 -18.03
N PRO A 137 0.86 -5.02 -16.74
CA PRO A 137 0.72 -6.04 -15.71
C PRO A 137 -0.73 -6.20 -15.21
N PHE A 138 -1.68 -5.44 -15.77
CA PHE A 138 -3.08 -5.40 -15.35
C PHE A 138 -3.99 -5.87 -16.49
N ALA A 139 -4.98 -6.69 -16.18
CA ALA A 139 -6.13 -6.87 -17.06
C ALA A 139 -7.06 -5.67 -16.89
N LEU A 140 -6.97 -4.70 -17.80
CA LEU A 140 -7.77 -3.49 -17.67
C LEU A 140 -9.25 -3.76 -17.93
N PRO A 141 -10.14 -3.29 -17.05
CA PRO A 141 -11.56 -3.50 -17.17
C PRO A 141 -12.10 -2.80 -18.43
N GLN A 142 -12.75 -3.58 -19.29
CA GLN A 142 -13.44 -3.03 -20.46
C GLN A 142 -14.84 -2.56 -20.05
N ALA A 143 -15.23 -1.36 -20.50
CA ALA A 143 -16.48 -0.69 -20.12
C ALA A 143 -17.77 -1.51 -20.38
N HIS A 144 -17.71 -2.51 -21.26
CA HIS A 144 -18.83 -3.38 -21.62
C HIS A 144 -18.52 -4.87 -21.45
N GLY A 145 -17.48 -5.19 -20.66
CA GLY A 145 -17.12 -6.58 -20.36
C GLY A 145 -18.12 -7.21 -19.38
N PRO A 146 -18.51 -8.48 -19.56
CA PRO A 146 -19.42 -9.19 -18.66
C PRO A 146 -18.84 -9.42 -17.25
N THR A 147 -17.55 -9.15 -17.05
CA THR A 147 -16.79 -9.34 -15.80
C THR A 147 -16.48 -8.03 -15.07
N LEU A 148 -17.05 -6.90 -15.48
CA LEU A 148 -16.81 -5.60 -14.84
C LEU A 148 -17.37 -5.59 -13.41
N LYS A 149 -16.52 -5.83 -12.42
CA LYS A 149 -16.86 -5.59 -11.02
C LYS A 149 -16.61 -4.12 -10.71
N ALA A 150 -17.68 -3.38 -10.46
CA ALA A 150 -17.61 -1.96 -10.18
C ALA A 150 -17.75 -1.67 -8.69
N VAL A 151 -17.08 -0.61 -8.26
CA VAL A 151 -17.15 -0.07 -6.90
C VAL A 151 -17.59 1.38 -6.96
N CYS A 152 -18.66 1.67 -6.22
CA CYS A 152 -19.18 3.03 -6.06
C CYS A 152 -18.59 3.64 -4.79
N ILE A 153 -17.91 4.77 -4.92
CA ILE A 153 -17.32 5.50 -3.81
C ILE A 153 -18.07 6.82 -3.68
N ASP A 154 -18.83 7.00 -2.60
CA ASP A 154 -19.42 8.30 -2.30
C ASP A 154 -18.30 9.30 -2.02
N VAL A 155 -18.28 10.41 -2.74
CA VAL A 155 -17.22 11.43 -2.65
C VAL A 155 -17.17 12.06 -1.26
N ALA A 156 -18.28 12.02 -0.51
CA ALA A 156 -18.28 12.48 0.88
C ALA A 156 -17.43 11.60 1.82
N LEU A 157 -16.99 10.42 1.38
CA LEU A 157 -16.01 9.59 2.09
C LEU A 157 -14.61 10.20 2.06
N LEU A 158 -14.28 10.99 1.03
CA LEU A 158 -12.94 11.58 0.84
C LEU A 158 -12.64 12.71 1.83
N GLY A 159 -13.64 13.16 2.60
CA GLY A 159 -13.51 14.18 3.64
C GLY A 159 -14.01 13.71 5.01
N SER A 160 -14.22 12.41 5.21
CA SER A 160 -14.74 11.89 6.47
C SER A 160 -13.72 12.02 7.62
N GLY A 161 -12.42 12.04 7.30
CA GLY A 161 -11.31 11.90 8.23
C GLY A 161 -10.78 10.46 8.34
N ILE A 162 -11.40 9.50 7.65
CA ILE A 162 -10.86 8.17 7.39
C ILE A 162 -10.56 8.07 5.90
N ASP A 163 -9.28 7.97 5.57
CA ASP A 163 -8.81 7.84 4.19
C ASP A 163 -9.10 6.43 3.65
N VAL A 164 -9.91 6.37 2.60
CA VAL A 164 -10.33 5.10 1.99
C VAL A 164 -9.78 4.88 0.59
N LEU A 165 -9.43 5.94 -0.13
CA LEU A 165 -8.98 5.90 -1.51
C LEU A 165 -7.67 6.65 -1.66
N PHE A 166 -6.68 6.03 -2.30
CA PHE A 166 -5.32 6.56 -2.41
C PHE A 166 -4.84 6.58 -3.87
N ASP A 167 -4.24 7.70 -4.28
CA ASP A 167 -3.48 7.87 -5.53
C ASP A 167 -1.97 7.79 -5.23
N ALA A 168 -1.15 7.92 -6.28
CA ALA A 168 0.30 7.82 -6.23
C ALA A 168 0.76 6.50 -5.56
N VAL A 169 0.07 5.41 -5.91
CA VAL A 169 0.37 4.06 -5.45
C VAL A 169 1.67 3.59 -6.09
N THR A 170 2.54 3.00 -5.28
CA THR A 170 3.84 2.45 -5.67
C THR A 170 3.87 0.94 -5.51
N VAL A 171 4.91 0.28 -6.04
CA VAL A 171 5.11 -1.16 -5.85
C VAL A 171 5.21 -1.55 -4.36
N PRO A 172 5.96 -0.83 -3.50
CA PRO A 172 5.96 -1.05 -2.06
C PRO A 172 4.57 -1.01 -1.41
N ASP A 173 3.74 -0.03 -1.77
CA ASP A 173 2.36 0.09 -1.26
C ASP A 173 1.55 -1.18 -1.60
N ILE A 174 1.63 -1.66 -2.85
CA ILE A 174 0.92 -2.88 -3.29
C ILE A 174 1.43 -4.12 -2.57
N ILE A 175 2.75 -4.23 -2.40
CA ILE A 175 3.33 -5.36 -1.68
C ILE A 175 2.85 -5.38 -0.24
N ALA A 176 2.91 -4.24 0.46
CA ALA A 176 2.47 -4.14 1.85
C ALA A 176 0.97 -4.42 1.99
N GLN A 177 0.14 -3.68 1.24
CA GLN A 177 -1.30 -3.61 1.45
C GLN A 177 -2.08 -4.71 0.72
N CYS A 178 -1.69 -5.09 -0.50
CA CYS A 178 -2.42 -6.06 -1.32
C CYS A 178 -1.80 -7.47 -1.31
N GLU A 179 -0.48 -7.57 -1.06
CA GLU A 179 0.24 -8.86 -1.08
C GLU A 179 0.71 -9.28 0.32
N ARG A 180 0.31 -8.55 1.38
CA ARG A 180 0.65 -8.84 2.78
C ARG A 180 2.17 -8.97 3.01
N GLY A 181 2.93 -8.17 2.24
CA GLY A 181 4.37 -8.13 2.19
C GLY A 181 5.05 -9.32 1.52
N ALA A 182 4.35 -10.09 0.68
CA ALA A 182 4.93 -11.23 -0.03
C ALA A 182 5.83 -10.79 -1.20
N CYS A 183 7.03 -10.28 -0.92
CA CYS A 183 7.94 -9.75 -1.95
C CYS A 183 8.84 -10.79 -2.65
N GLY A 184 8.84 -12.06 -2.23
CA GLY A 184 9.66 -13.13 -2.83
C GLY A 184 11.19 -12.98 -2.69
N VAL A 185 11.67 -11.90 -2.08
CA VAL A 185 13.09 -11.55 -1.95
C VAL A 185 13.56 -11.56 -0.49
N CYS A 186 12.73 -11.04 0.43
CA CYS A 186 13.03 -11.08 1.86
C CYS A 186 13.03 -12.52 2.38
N VAL A 187 13.80 -12.75 3.44
CA VAL A 187 13.64 -13.95 4.25
C VAL A 187 12.27 -13.89 4.93
N PRO A 188 11.48 -15.00 4.92
CA PRO A 188 10.24 -15.06 5.68
C PRO A 188 10.48 -14.77 7.16
N ASP A 189 9.52 -14.12 7.80
CA ASP A 189 9.55 -13.85 9.25
C ASP A 189 10.82 -13.11 9.72
N GLN A 190 11.34 -12.23 8.86
CA GLN A 190 12.38 -11.26 9.15
C GLN A 190 11.89 -9.86 8.75
N PRO A 191 12.28 -8.79 9.48
CA PRO A 191 11.99 -7.43 9.04
C PRO A 191 12.57 -7.27 7.65
N ARG A 192 11.95 -6.42 6.83
CA ARG A 192 12.02 -6.40 5.35
C ARG A 192 13.41 -6.09 4.79
N TRP A 193 14.44 -6.82 5.21
CA TRP A 193 15.84 -6.71 4.93
C TRP A 193 16.23 -7.78 3.92
N LEU A 194 17.21 -7.45 3.09
CA LEU A 194 17.92 -8.45 2.32
C LEU A 194 18.81 -9.25 3.25
N CYS A 195 18.86 -10.57 3.07
CA CYS A 195 19.80 -11.40 3.83
C CYS A 195 21.21 -11.25 3.25
N PRO A 196 22.17 -10.68 3.99
CA PRO A 196 23.50 -10.45 3.45
C PRO A 196 24.33 -11.72 3.34
N TRP A 197 24.02 -12.73 4.16
CA TRP A 197 24.76 -14.00 4.21
C TRP A 197 24.26 -15.05 3.23
N CYS A 198 23.13 -14.83 2.56
CA CYS A 198 22.64 -15.75 1.54
C CYS A 198 23.05 -15.30 0.14
N LEU A 199 23.05 -16.23 -0.82
CA LEU A 199 23.35 -15.90 -2.21
C LEU A 199 22.30 -14.96 -2.84
N GLN A 200 21.07 -14.96 -2.32
CA GLN A 200 19.95 -14.20 -2.91
C GLN A 200 19.96 -12.72 -2.55
N GLY A 201 20.43 -12.32 -1.35
CA GLY A 201 20.48 -10.91 -0.97
C GLY A 201 21.41 -10.07 -1.86
N PRO A 202 22.70 -10.43 -2.02
CA PRO A 202 23.60 -9.73 -2.94
C PRO A 202 23.10 -9.72 -4.39
N ARG A 203 22.49 -10.83 -4.85
CA ARG A 203 21.88 -10.91 -6.18
C ARG A 203 20.71 -9.94 -6.34
N ALA A 204 19.81 -9.89 -5.36
CA ALA A 204 18.70 -8.96 -5.36
C ALA A 204 19.20 -7.50 -5.33
N ARG A 205 20.17 -7.19 -4.47
CA ARG A 205 20.81 -5.86 -4.43
C ARG A 205 21.30 -5.43 -5.82
N SER A 206 22.04 -6.30 -6.50
CA SER A 206 22.51 -6.03 -7.86
C SER A 206 21.33 -5.84 -8.82
N ALA A 207 20.42 -6.80 -8.88
CA ALA A 207 19.32 -6.77 -9.84
C ALA A 207 18.45 -5.50 -9.72
N PHE A 208 18.21 -5.03 -8.50
CA PHE A 208 17.38 -3.86 -8.26
C PHE A 208 18.12 -2.53 -8.38
N LEU A 209 19.41 -2.47 -8.04
CA LEU A 209 20.14 -1.19 -7.98
C LEU A 209 21.10 -0.93 -9.14
N SER A 210 21.61 -1.97 -9.82
CA SER A 210 22.69 -1.82 -10.81
C SER A 210 22.34 -0.87 -11.96
N GLN A 211 21.08 -0.86 -12.41
CA GLN A 211 20.68 -0.01 -13.55
C GLN A 211 20.50 1.46 -13.19
N ARG A 212 19.96 1.76 -12.01
CA ARG A 212 19.63 3.13 -11.60
C ARG A 212 20.80 3.85 -10.96
N TYR A 213 21.64 3.13 -10.23
CA TYR A 213 22.69 3.70 -9.39
C TYR A 213 24.10 3.26 -9.80
N ASN A 214 24.23 2.51 -10.91
CA ASN A 214 25.49 1.95 -11.40
C ASN A 214 26.28 1.16 -10.33
N PHE A 215 25.56 0.58 -9.36
CA PHE A 215 26.13 -0.38 -8.41
C PHE A 215 26.45 -1.68 -9.16
N ASN A 216 27.59 -1.74 -9.82
CA ASN A 216 28.12 -2.99 -10.33
C ASN A 216 28.71 -3.78 -9.17
N VAL A 217 28.31 -5.04 -9.04
CA VAL A 217 28.91 -5.97 -8.08
C VAL A 217 30.20 -6.50 -8.69
N ASP A 218 31.19 -5.64 -8.77
CA ASP A 218 32.56 -6.07 -8.56
C ASP A 218 32.91 -5.75 -7.10
N LEU A 219 33.63 -6.67 -6.46
CA LEU A 219 34.17 -6.56 -5.09
C LEU A 219 33.21 -7.04 -3.98
N GLY A 220 33.42 -8.29 -3.52
CA GLY A 220 33.73 -8.64 -2.13
C GLY A 220 32.84 -8.22 -0.95
N PHE A 221 31.82 -7.38 -1.12
CA PHE A 221 30.93 -6.92 -0.06
C PHE A 221 29.86 -7.98 0.22
N HIS A 222 30.28 -9.09 0.84
CA HIS A 222 29.41 -10.13 1.40
C HIS A 222 28.72 -9.70 2.70
N ARG A 223 28.99 -8.49 3.18
CA ARG A 223 28.44 -7.93 4.41
C ARG A 223 27.86 -6.57 4.08
N PHE A 224 26.54 -6.48 4.10
CA PHE A 224 25.81 -5.24 3.93
C PHE A 224 24.52 -5.34 4.73
N LEU A 225 23.91 -4.20 5.02
CA LEU A 225 22.63 -4.19 5.69
C LEU A 225 21.73 -3.20 4.99
N MET A 226 20.63 -3.71 4.45
CA MET A 226 19.83 -2.97 3.49
C MET A 226 18.41 -3.51 3.44
N PHE A 227 17.43 -2.60 3.47
CA PHE A 227 16.05 -2.97 3.25
C PHE A 227 15.84 -3.54 1.85
N CYS A 228 14.88 -4.43 1.70
CA CYS A 228 14.46 -5.00 0.44
C CYS A 228 13.86 -3.92 -0.47
N PRO A 229 14.46 -3.68 -1.65
CA PRO A 229 14.00 -2.63 -2.58
C PRO A 229 12.57 -2.79 -3.06
N LEU A 230 12.05 -4.02 -3.10
CA LEU A 230 10.64 -4.26 -3.41
C LEU A 230 9.72 -3.87 -2.25
N CYS A 231 10.14 -4.12 -1.01
CA CYS A 231 9.28 -3.89 0.15
C CYS A 231 9.19 -2.42 0.56
N VAL A 232 10.28 -1.67 0.45
CA VAL A 232 10.34 -0.27 0.92
C VAL A 232 10.61 0.74 -0.19
N GLY A 233 10.91 0.28 -1.40
CA GLY A 233 11.27 1.12 -2.54
C GLY A 233 12.78 1.29 -2.68
N LEU A 234 13.22 1.56 -3.92
CA LEU A 234 14.64 1.68 -4.27
C LEU A 234 15.36 2.76 -3.45
N ASP A 235 14.71 3.90 -3.23
CA ASP A 235 15.34 5.07 -2.60
C ASP A 235 15.58 4.86 -1.09
N GLU A 236 14.57 4.37 -0.35
CA GLU A 236 14.72 4.04 1.08
C GLU A 236 15.70 2.87 1.29
N SER A 237 15.70 1.92 0.37
CA SER A 237 16.70 0.86 0.34
C SER A 237 18.13 1.41 0.21
N VAL A 238 18.38 2.35 -0.70
CA VAL A 238 19.70 2.99 -0.82
C VAL A 238 20.04 3.78 0.44
N LYS A 239 19.10 4.52 1.04
CA LYS A 239 19.33 5.23 2.31
C LYS A 239 19.74 4.27 3.43
N SER A 240 19.03 3.15 3.59
CA SER A 240 19.39 2.12 4.58
C SER A 240 20.80 1.57 4.35
N LEU A 241 21.17 1.33 3.08
CA LEU A 241 22.50 0.87 2.73
C LEU A 241 23.57 1.90 3.10
N MET A 242 23.34 3.20 2.87
CA MET A 242 24.29 4.25 3.24
C MET A 242 24.39 4.43 4.76
N GLN A 243 23.29 4.23 5.48
CA GLN A 243 23.23 4.38 6.93
C GLN A 243 23.89 3.20 7.67
N TYR A 244 23.77 1.98 7.15
CA TYR A 244 24.21 0.76 7.85
C TYR A 244 25.28 -0.04 7.10
N GLY A 245 25.65 0.37 5.88
CA GLY A 245 26.59 -0.36 5.02
C GLY A 245 28.05 -0.29 5.46
N ASP A 246 28.43 0.76 6.17
CA ASP A 246 29.80 1.02 6.68
C ASP A 246 29.99 0.64 8.15
N VAL A 247 29.01 -0.05 8.77
CA VAL A 247 29.22 -0.58 10.12
C VAL A 247 30.32 -1.64 10.04
N ASP A 248 31.52 -1.31 10.50
CA ASP A 248 32.64 -2.25 10.64
C ASP A 248 32.27 -3.26 11.73
N TRP A 249 31.58 -4.35 11.37
CA TRP A 249 31.14 -5.42 12.27
C TRP A 249 32.30 -6.26 12.86
N LEU A 250 33.54 -5.75 12.84
CA LEU A 250 34.68 -6.37 13.50
C LEU A 250 34.63 -6.22 15.04
N ASP A 251 33.80 -5.31 15.57
CA ASP A 251 33.68 -5.03 17.02
C ASP A 251 32.43 -5.63 17.69
N LEU A 252 31.58 -6.37 16.97
CA LEU A 252 30.39 -7.00 17.54
C LEU A 252 30.63 -8.48 17.73
N GLY A 253 30.91 -8.86 18.99
CA GLY A 253 31.12 -10.23 19.42
C GLY A 253 30.06 -11.19 18.89
N GLU A 254 30.53 -12.32 18.35
CA GLU A 254 29.96 -13.62 17.94
C GLU A 254 28.46 -13.85 17.65
N ILE A 255 27.57 -12.87 17.71
CA ILE A 255 26.16 -13.05 17.33
C ILE A 255 25.80 -11.94 16.33
N PRO A 256 25.98 -12.18 15.02
CA PRO A 256 25.48 -11.25 14.02
C PRO A 256 23.97 -11.12 14.23
N PRO A 257 23.42 -9.90 14.37
CA PRO A 257 21.99 -9.76 14.53
C PRO A 257 21.36 -10.31 13.26
N SER A 258 20.60 -11.40 13.39
CA SER A 258 19.84 -12.02 12.31
C SER A 258 18.83 -11.06 11.68
N VAL A 259 18.61 -9.93 12.36
CA VAL A 259 17.63 -8.89 12.17
C VAL A 259 18.41 -7.58 11.97
N GLY A 260 18.18 -6.82 10.90
CA GLY A 260 18.75 -5.47 10.80
C GLY A 260 18.33 -4.57 11.97
N PRO A 261 18.97 -3.40 12.17
CA PRO A 261 18.64 -2.50 13.25
C PRO A 261 17.16 -2.12 13.18
N PHE A 262 16.52 -2.12 14.33
CA PHE A 262 15.11 -1.75 14.49
C PHE A 262 15.02 -0.44 15.28
N ASP A 263 15.74 0.57 14.80
CA ASP A 263 15.73 1.94 15.36
C ASP A 263 14.50 2.74 14.88
N ASP A 264 14.30 3.93 15.44
CA ASP A 264 13.13 4.77 15.16
C ASP A 264 12.99 5.11 13.66
N TRP A 265 14.11 5.22 12.94
CA TRP A 265 14.10 5.45 11.49
C TRP A 265 13.55 4.24 10.74
N SER A 266 14.11 3.06 11.00
CA SER A 266 13.70 1.82 10.37
C SER A 266 12.21 1.51 10.64
N LYS A 267 11.74 1.82 11.86
CA LYS A 267 10.34 1.67 12.25
C LYS A 267 9.42 2.63 11.50
N GLY A 268 9.83 3.90 11.42
CA GLY A 268 9.10 4.91 10.64
C GLY A 268 8.88 4.48 9.19
N VAL A 269 9.94 4.00 8.52
CA VAL A 269 9.86 3.52 7.13
C VAL A 269 8.85 2.37 6.97
N LEU A 270 8.86 1.40 7.88
CA LEU A 270 7.95 0.25 7.82
C LEU A 270 6.51 0.63 8.16
N SER A 271 6.32 1.45 9.20
CA SER A 271 5.04 1.98 9.64
C SER A 271 4.36 2.82 8.54
N ASP A 272 5.11 3.66 7.84
CA ASP A 272 4.58 4.51 6.75
C ASP A 272 3.99 3.70 5.59
N LEU A 273 4.49 2.48 5.38
CA LEU A 273 3.98 1.53 4.37
C LEU A 273 2.85 0.63 4.91
N GLY A 274 2.55 0.73 6.20
CA GLY A 274 1.55 -0.07 6.90
C GLY A 274 2.00 -1.50 7.14
N TYR A 275 3.30 -1.74 7.34
CA TYR A 275 3.75 -3.01 7.91
C TYR A 275 3.50 -2.98 9.43
N GLU A 276 2.63 -3.84 9.95
CA GLU A 276 2.45 -4.00 11.40
C GLU A 276 3.70 -4.62 12.04
N GLU A 277 4.32 -3.91 12.99
CA GLU A 277 5.56 -4.32 13.66
C GLU A 277 5.33 -5.35 14.78
N GLU A 278 4.16 -5.36 15.42
CA GLU A 278 4.00 -5.93 16.77
C GLU A 278 3.65 -7.42 16.84
N LYS A 279 3.17 -8.08 15.77
CA LYS A 279 2.70 -9.49 15.87
C LYS A 279 3.65 -10.58 15.37
N ARG A 280 4.76 -10.23 14.70
CA ARG A 280 5.69 -11.24 14.15
C ARG A 280 7.02 -11.36 14.88
N TYR A 281 7.40 -10.36 15.68
CA TYR A 281 8.74 -10.26 16.27
C TYR A 281 8.74 -10.13 17.79
N SER A 282 7.58 -10.26 18.43
CA SER A 282 7.52 -10.69 19.83
C SER A 282 7.98 -12.15 19.87
N VAL A 283 9.29 -12.35 19.85
CA VAL A 283 9.87 -13.59 20.38
C VAL A 283 9.41 -13.63 21.83
N ASP A 284 8.52 -14.57 22.14
CA ASP A 284 8.18 -14.89 23.53
C ASP A 284 9.49 -14.97 24.31
N SER A 285 9.62 -14.06 25.27
CA SER A 285 10.71 -14.04 26.25
C SER A 285 10.55 -15.20 27.23
#